data_AF-A0A109JN65-F1
#
_entry.id   AF-A0A109JN65-F1
#
_cell.length_a   1.000
_cell.length_b   1.000
_cell.length_c   1.000
_cell.angle_alpha   90.00
_cell.angle_beta   90.00
_cell.angle_gamma   90.00
#
_symmetry.space_group_name_H-M   'P 1'
#
loop_
_entity.id
_entity.type
_entity.pdbx_description
1 polymer ?
#
loop_
_entity_poly.entity_id
_entity_poly.type
_entity_poly.pdbx_seq_one_letter_code
_entity_poly.pdbx_strand_id
1 'polypeptide(L)'
;MPLNPYRTGFVASAEEGARLLFRAPGKESWRLDYSPAPRATDVAEKLNPAFYNQQRYTIIECQRELDVARTFPLNVAASSPGFMQGKYDTLRSITLEGFKLADCQNVEDVLEALQALPSGFVKDPYFGLGINFDIRYIIESIERMDGVSDLRVRKGRRTGLPKVEMGTYAISAASFDEIRKRLRRIHAKALDVAADEKFVLTNNELLHAVDPQTFPVVKRRYRKDALSEALGDGLTKTAGLTAGDRKTAARTTSAVAKTMSQREPTTLLALSRTIETVTLEELIVKMKAMLSKRVSESGWQVFFQGQSLCPEDGVRLSGHAYWGSVFGRGAAI
;
A
#
# COMPACT_ATOMS: atom_id res chain seq x y z
N MET A 1 15.06 6.05 0.93
CA MET A 1 14.42 5.42 -0.25
C MET A 1 15.13 4.09 -0.44
N PRO A 2 14.43 2.95 -0.56
CA PRO A 2 15.10 1.78 -1.11
C PRO A 2 15.66 2.19 -2.47
N LEU A 3 16.97 1.97 -2.67
CA LEU A 3 17.61 2.12 -3.96
C LEU A 3 16.77 1.33 -4.97
N ASN A 4 16.34 2.00 -6.05
CA ASN A 4 15.63 1.31 -7.11
C ASN A 4 16.58 0.27 -7.72
N PRO A 5 16.35 -1.05 -7.51
CA PRO A 5 17.28 -2.09 -7.97
C PRO A 5 17.37 -2.13 -9.50
N TYR A 6 16.43 -1.47 -10.21
CA TYR A 6 16.41 -1.33 -11.66
C TYR A 6 17.12 -0.06 -12.17
N ARG A 7 17.60 0.82 -11.30
CA ARG A 7 18.39 2.02 -11.69
C ARG A 7 19.89 1.87 -11.46
N THR A 8 20.32 0.88 -10.69
CA THR A 8 21.73 0.60 -10.46
C THR A 8 22.18 -0.48 -11.44
N GLY A 9 22.33 -0.09 -12.69
CA GLY A 9 22.86 -0.98 -13.71
C GLY A 9 23.20 -0.26 -15.00
N PHE A 10 24.18 -0.79 -15.72
CA PHE A 10 24.52 -0.32 -17.06
C PHE A 10 23.32 -0.59 -17.98
N VAL A 11 22.66 0.49 -18.41
CA VAL A 11 21.58 0.44 -19.40
C VAL A 11 22.15 1.06 -20.67
N ALA A 12 22.36 0.23 -21.68
CA ALA A 12 23.03 0.68 -22.89
C ALA A 12 22.12 1.56 -23.76
N SER A 13 22.61 2.75 -24.10
CA SER A 13 21.94 3.67 -25.02
C SER A 13 22.22 3.35 -26.50
N ALA A 14 21.57 4.08 -27.41
CA ALA A 14 21.89 4.05 -28.83
C ALA A 14 23.36 4.39 -29.12
N GLU A 15 23.93 5.36 -28.39
CA GLU A 15 25.32 5.79 -28.54
C GLU A 15 26.31 4.68 -28.14
N GLU A 16 25.89 3.80 -27.24
CA GLU A 16 26.68 2.66 -26.77
C GLU A 16 26.49 1.41 -27.63
N GLY A 17 25.74 1.52 -28.73
CA GLY A 17 25.59 0.47 -29.75
C GLY A 17 24.33 -0.39 -29.61
N ALA A 18 23.41 -0.06 -28.72
CA ALA A 18 22.07 -0.67 -28.74
C ALA A 18 21.30 -0.20 -29.98
N ARG A 19 20.49 -1.08 -30.58
CA ARG A 19 19.80 -0.75 -31.84
C ARG A 19 18.34 -1.16 -31.80
N LEU A 20 17.51 -0.34 -32.43
CA LEU A 20 16.12 -0.65 -32.74
C LEU A 20 16.00 -0.99 -34.22
N LEU A 21 15.25 -2.06 -34.53
CA LEU A 21 15.00 -2.48 -35.91
C LEU A 21 13.49 -2.55 -36.15
N PHE A 22 13.01 -1.74 -37.08
CA PHE A 22 11.64 -1.81 -37.57
C PHE A 22 11.54 -2.87 -38.67
N ARG A 23 10.54 -3.75 -38.56
CA ARG A 23 10.24 -4.77 -39.58
C ARG A 23 8.75 -4.80 -39.88
N ALA A 24 8.39 -4.70 -41.15
CA ALA A 24 7.03 -4.93 -41.63
C ALA A 24 6.97 -6.27 -42.39
N PRO A 25 6.68 -7.40 -41.72
CA PRO A 25 6.61 -8.70 -42.37
C PRO A 25 5.47 -8.83 -43.40
N GLY A 26 4.53 -7.88 -43.42
CA GLY A 26 3.46 -7.78 -44.42
C GLY A 26 2.81 -6.39 -44.38
N LYS A 27 1.70 -6.24 -45.11
CA LYS A 27 0.93 -4.98 -45.12
C LYS A 27 0.19 -4.73 -43.80
N GLU A 28 -0.29 -5.80 -43.16
CA GLU A 28 -1.20 -5.70 -42.00
C GLU A 28 -0.50 -5.64 -40.63
N SER A 29 0.82 -5.79 -40.58
CA SER A 29 1.54 -5.80 -39.30
C SER A 29 2.95 -5.27 -39.40
N TRP A 30 3.44 -4.74 -38.29
CA TRP A 30 4.85 -4.40 -38.11
C TRP A 30 5.31 -4.83 -36.71
N ARG A 31 6.63 -4.99 -36.56
CA ARG A 31 7.27 -5.25 -35.26
C ARG A 31 8.50 -4.38 -35.08
N LEU A 32 8.80 -4.08 -33.82
CA LEU A 32 10.02 -3.42 -33.40
C LEU A 32 10.84 -4.39 -32.56
N ASP A 33 12.09 -4.58 -32.94
CA ASP A 33 13.04 -5.39 -32.19
C ASP A 33 14.14 -4.55 -31.58
N TYR A 34 14.58 -4.98 -30.41
CA TYR A 34 15.70 -4.44 -29.68
C TYR A 34 16.91 -5.37 -29.80
N SER A 35 18.07 -4.80 -30.16
CA SER A 35 19.37 -5.46 -30.12
C SER A 35 20.18 -4.81 -28.99
N PRO A 36 20.59 -5.56 -27.96
CA PRO A 36 21.43 -5.02 -26.89
C PRO A 36 22.80 -4.62 -27.43
N ALA A 37 23.43 -3.64 -26.77
CA ALA A 37 24.81 -3.25 -27.08
C ALA A 37 25.79 -4.39 -26.77
N PRO A 38 26.89 -4.55 -27.55
CA PRO A 38 27.91 -5.56 -27.26
C PRO A 38 28.47 -5.48 -25.84
N ARG A 39 28.71 -4.27 -25.34
CA ARG A 39 29.18 -4.07 -23.96
C ARG A 39 28.17 -4.56 -22.92
N ALA A 40 26.87 -4.40 -23.17
CA ALA A 40 25.84 -4.88 -22.26
C ALA A 40 25.80 -6.42 -22.23
N THR A 41 25.97 -7.07 -23.38
CA THR A 41 26.03 -8.53 -23.47
C THR A 41 27.28 -9.07 -22.80
N ASP A 42 28.45 -8.43 -22.97
CA ASP A 42 29.69 -8.82 -22.30
C ASP A 42 29.58 -8.75 -20.77
N VAL A 43 28.92 -7.69 -20.26
CA VAL A 43 28.68 -7.54 -18.81
C VAL A 43 27.73 -8.63 -18.31
N ALA A 44 26.66 -8.91 -19.05
CA ALA A 44 25.67 -9.91 -18.67
C ALA A 44 26.27 -11.33 -18.67
N GLU A 45 27.06 -11.69 -19.69
CA GLU A 45 27.73 -13.00 -19.79
C GLU A 45 28.72 -13.23 -18.63
N LYS A 46 29.42 -12.18 -18.19
CA LYS A 46 30.34 -12.26 -17.03
C LYS A 46 29.61 -12.47 -15.71
N LEU A 47 28.44 -11.86 -15.54
CA LEU A 47 27.69 -11.90 -14.29
C LEU A 47 26.72 -13.09 -14.21
N ASN A 48 26.25 -13.58 -15.35
CA ASN A 48 25.35 -14.70 -15.46
C ASN A 48 25.82 -15.65 -16.58
N PRO A 49 26.59 -16.70 -16.24
CA PRO A 49 27.07 -17.68 -17.22
C PRO A 49 25.96 -18.44 -17.97
N ALA A 50 24.74 -18.45 -17.44
CA ALA A 50 23.57 -19.07 -18.09
C ALA A 50 22.86 -18.12 -19.06
N PHE A 51 23.29 -16.85 -19.15
CA PHE A 51 22.74 -15.90 -20.10
C PHE A 51 23.08 -16.32 -21.53
N TYR A 52 22.05 -16.39 -22.38
CA TYR A 52 22.19 -16.66 -23.79
C TYR A 52 21.69 -15.45 -24.59
N ASN A 53 22.59 -14.86 -25.38
CA ASN A 53 22.27 -13.72 -26.20
C ASN A 53 21.54 -14.13 -27.49
N GLN A 54 20.23 -13.87 -27.57
CA GLN A 54 19.43 -14.10 -28.79
C GLN A 54 19.69 -13.08 -29.90
N GLN A 55 20.60 -12.12 -29.70
CA GLN A 55 20.93 -10.97 -30.57
C GLN A 55 19.79 -9.99 -30.79
N ARG A 56 18.52 -10.44 -30.83
CA ARG A 56 17.34 -9.61 -31.09
C ARG A 56 16.17 -10.07 -30.24
N TYR A 57 15.49 -9.11 -29.66
CA TYR A 57 14.33 -9.31 -28.80
C TYR A 57 13.17 -8.48 -29.34
N THR A 58 12.04 -9.11 -29.67
CA THR A 58 10.85 -8.38 -30.09
C THR A 58 10.25 -7.65 -28.89
N ILE A 59 10.14 -6.32 -28.99
CA ILE A 59 9.64 -5.46 -27.90
C ILE A 59 8.26 -4.87 -28.21
N ILE A 60 7.89 -4.78 -29.48
CA ILE A 60 6.55 -4.35 -29.92
C ILE A 60 6.12 -5.18 -31.13
N GLU A 61 4.88 -5.63 -31.13
CA GLU A 61 4.16 -6.16 -32.28
C GLU A 61 2.89 -5.35 -32.48
N CYS A 62 2.59 -4.92 -33.70
CA CYS A 62 1.42 -4.13 -34.00
C CYS A 62 0.62 -4.73 -35.17
N GLN A 63 -0.70 -4.75 -35.01
CA GLN A 63 -1.67 -5.10 -36.03
C GLN A 63 -2.36 -3.83 -36.51
N ARG A 64 -2.19 -3.49 -37.80
CA ARG A 64 -2.60 -2.20 -38.36
C ARG A 64 -4.12 -2.04 -38.40
N GLU A 65 -4.84 -3.04 -38.90
CA GLU A 65 -6.30 -2.98 -39.07
C GLU A 65 -7.05 -2.75 -37.74
N LEU A 66 -6.51 -3.26 -36.63
CA LEU A 66 -7.16 -3.23 -35.32
C LEU A 66 -6.69 -2.05 -34.45
N ASP A 67 -5.64 -1.32 -34.84
CA ASP A 67 -4.91 -0.38 -33.98
C ASP A 67 -4.57 -0.97 -32.60
N VAL A 68 -4.04 -2.18 -32.63
CA VAL A 68 -3.62 -2.96 -31.46
C VAL A 68 -2.10 -3.11 -31.51
N ALA A 69 -1.41 -2.59 -30.49
CA ALA A 69 0.01 -2.77 -30.30
C ALA A 69 0.28 -3.53 -29.01
N ARG A 70 0.91 -4.69 -29.11
CA ARG A 70 1.37 -5.48 -27.97
C ARG A 70 2.83 -5.16 -27.70
N THR A 71 3.12 -4.68 -26.51
CA THR A 71 4.47 -4.45 -26.02
C THR A 71 4.92 -5.60 -25.13
N PHE A 72 6.21 -5.93 -25.17
CA PHE A 72 6.85 -6.97 -24.37
C PHE A 72 7.92 -6.32 -23.49
N PRO A 73 7.57 -5.90 -22.26
CA PRO A 73 8.51 -5.20 -21.39
C PRO A 73 9.68 -6.09 -20.97
N LEU A 74 10.90 -5.59 -21.15
CA LEU A 74 12.14 -6.30 -20.86
C LEU A 74 12.94 -5.60 -19.76
N ASN A 75 13.72 -6.38 -19.02
CA ASN A 75 14.76 -5.86 -18.15
C ASN A 75 16.05 -5.61 -18.95
N VAL A 76 16.38 -4.34 -19.16
CA VAL A 76 17.53 -3.89 -19.96
C VAL A 76 18.79 -3.61 -19.14
N ALA A 77 18.76 -3.80 -17.82
CA ALA A 77 19.91 -3.55 -16.97
C ALA A 77 20.91 -4.71 -17.09
N ALA A 78 22.05 -4.48 -17.74
CA ALA A 78 23.05 -5.50 -18.04
C ALA A 78 23.65 -6.18 -16.80
N SER A 79 23.66 -5.47 -15.67
CA SER A 79 24.13 -6.00 -14.39
C SER A 79 23.07 -6.79 -13.62
N SER A 80 21.84 -6.89 -14.14
CA SER A 80 20.76 -7.62 -13.51
C SER A 80 20.80 -9.10 -13.90
N PRO A 81 20.55 -10.04 -12.97
CA PRO A 81 20.40 -11.46 -13.30
C PRO A 81 19.31 -11.72 -14.35
N GLY A 82 18.30 -10.85 -14.40
CA GLY A 82 17.19 -10.92 -15.34
C GLY A 82 17.40 -10.16 -16.65
N PHE A 83 18.63 -9.82 -17.04
CA PHE A 83 18.89 -9.09 -18.29
C PHE A 83 18.26 -9.80 -19.50
N MET A 84 17.54 -9.02 -20.32
CA MET A 84 16.74 -9.46 -21.48
C MET A 84 15.61 -10.46 -21.17
N GLN A 85 15.26 -10.64 -19.89
CA GLN A 85 14.05 -11.38 -19.48
C GLN A 85 12.87 -10.42 -19.33
N GLY A 86 11.66 -10.99 -19.19
CA GLY A 86 10.45 -10.23 -18.92
C GLY A 86 10.60 -9.38 -17.66
N LYS A 87 10.04 -8.17 -17.68
CA LYS A 87 10.16 -7.21 -16.58
C LYS A 87 9.32 -7.56 -15.34
N TYR A 88 8.33 -8.43 -15.50
CA TYR A 88 7.37 -8.80 -14.47
C TYR A 88 7.35 -10.32 -14.29
N ASP A 89 6.77 -10.78 -13.18
CA ASP A 89 6.83 -12.17 -12.75
C ASP A 89 5.96 -13.08 -13.62
N THR A 90 4.69 -12.71 -13.81
CA THR A 90 3.70 -13.49 -14.60
C THR A 90 3.19 -12.72 -15.81
N LEU A 91 3.15 -11.39 -15.73
CA LEU A 91 2.70 -10.54 -16.83
C LEU A 91 3.78 -10.47 -17.92
N ARG A 92 3.47 -11.00 -19.11
CA ARG A 92 4.41 -11.05 -20.24
C ARG A 92 4.28 -9.88 -21.20
N SER A 93 3.08 -9.32 -21.33
CA SER A 93 2.82 -8.26 -22.30
C SER A 93 1.86 -7.20 -21.80
N ILE A 94 1.96 -6.02 -22.41
CA ILE A 94 1.00 -4.94 -22.27
C ILE A 94 0.47 -4.60 -23.65
N THR A 95 -0.82 -4.82 -23.86
CA THR A 95 -1.53 -4.54 -25.10
C THR A 95 -2.18 -3.15 -25.04
N LEU A 96 -1.91 -2.31 -26.03
CA LEU A 96 -2.39 -0.94 -26.17
C LEU A 96 -3.34 -0.90 -27.37
N GLU A 97 -4.61 -0.56 -27.13
CA GLU A 97 -5.64 -0.48 -28.17
C GLU A 97 -6.12 0.96 -28.35
N GLY A 98 -6.15 1.45 -29.60
CA GLY A 98 -6.64 2.79 -29.94
C GLY A 98 -5.61 3.91 -29.72
N PHE A 99 -4.32 3.59 -29.65
CA PHE A 99 -3.25 4.56 -29.40
C PHE A 99 -2.55 5.07 -30.67
N LYS A 100 -3.04 4.70 -31.86
CA LYS A 100 -2.47 5.10 -33.17
C LYS A 100 -1.05 4.62 -33.39
N LEU A 101 -0.70 3.44 -32.88
CA LEU A 101 0.58 2.80 -33.19
C LEU A 101 0.50 2.08 -34.54
N ALA A 102 -0.70 1.79 -35.04
CA ALA A 102 -0.90 1.17 -36.36
C ALA A 102 -0.30 1.99 -37.53
N ASP A 103 -0.17 3.30 -37.38
CA ASP A 103 0.23 4.21 -38.47
C ASP A 103 1.75 4.26 -38.70
N CYS A 104 2.56 3.72 -37.79
CA CYS A 104 4.02 3.80 -37.86
C CYS A 104 4.60 3.05 -39.08
N GLN A 105 5.59 3.64 -39.73
CA GLN A 105 6.26 3.07 -40.92
C GLN A 105 7.77 2.86 -40.72
N ASN A 106 8.36 3.50 -39.72
CA ASN A 106 9.78 3.43 -39.40
C ASN A 106 10.01 3.51 -37.88
N VAL A 107 11.27 3.54 -37.43
CA VAL A 107 11.61 3.59 -36.00
C VAL A 107 11.22 4.94 -35.40
N GLU A 108 11.45 6.03 -36.13
CA GLU A 108 11.17 7.41 -35.71
C GLU A 108 9.68 7.62 -35.40
N ASP A 109 8.79 7.15 -36.27
CA ASP A 109 7.35 7.18 -36.08
C ASP A 109 6.93 6.44 -34.80
N VAL A 110 7.57 5.30 -34.51
CA VAL A 110 7.29 4.53 -33.29
C VAL A 110 7.73 5.30 -32.06
N LEU A 111 8.92 5.90 -32.09
CA LEU A 111 9.42 6.72 -30.98
C LEU A 111 8.50 7.91 -30.70
N GLU A 112 8.02 8.58 -31.74
CA GLU A 112 7.05 9.67 -31.61
C GLU A 112 5.71 9.19 -31.04
N ALA A 113 5.16 8.09 -31.57
CA ALA A 113 3.91 7.50 -31.07
C ALA A 113 4.00 7.08 -29.59
N LEU A 114 5.15 6.53 -29.18
CA LEU A 114 5.41 6.20 -27.77
C LEU A 114 5.41 7.45 -26.87
N GLN A 115 5.85 8.61 -27.37
CA GLN A 115 5.76 9.86 -26.61
C GLN A 115 4.32 10.30 -26.35
N ALA A 116 3.39 9.96 -27.25
CA ALA A 116 1.96 10.26 -27.11
C ALA A 116 1.24 9.33 -26.11
N LEU A 117 1.90 8.27 -25.60
CA LEU A 117 1.30 7.38 -24.62
C LEU A 117 0.97 8.11 -23.31
N PRO A 118 -0.07 7.63 -22.56
CA PRO A 118 -0.40 8.17 -21.26
C PRO A 118 0.81 8.19 -20.32
N SER A 119 0.85 9.19 -19.43
CA SER A 119 1.83 9.19 -18.35
C SER A 119 1.69 7.90 -17.53
N GLY A 120 2.82 7.32 -17.10
CA GLY A 120 2.84 6.05 -16.38
C GLY A 120 3.42 4.91 -17.20
N PHE A 121 3.45 5.00 -18.53
CA PHE A 121 4.21 4.09 -19.37
C PHE A 121 5.66 4.57 -19.52
N VAL A 122 6.59 3.61 -19.62
CA VAL A 122 7.96 3.87 -20.05
C VAL A 122 7.94 4.06 -21.56
N LYS A 123 8.29 5.27 -22.01
CA LYS A 123 8.13 5.71 -23.40
C LYS A 123 9.36 5.48 -24.27
N ASP A 124 10.51 5.28 -23.63
CA ASP A 124 11.76 5.06 -24.33
C ASP A 124 12.03 3.54 -24.42
N PRO A 125 12.08 2.97 -25.64
CA PRO A 125 12.38 1.55 -25.85
C PRO A 125 13.71 1.08 -25.26
N TYR A 126 14.72 1.94 -25.18
CA TYR A 126 16.03 1.58 -24.60
C TYR A 126 15.94 1.32 -23.09
N PHE A 127 14.84 1.73 -22.45
CA PHE A 127 14.54 1.42 -21.04
C PHE A 127 13.59 0.21 -20.87
N GLY A 128 13.41 -0.59 -21.93
CA GLY A 128 12.72 -1.87 -21.86
C GLY A 128 11.20 -1.78 -21.78
N LEU A 129 10.60 -0.61 -22.05
CA LEU A 129 9.15 -0.38 -22.02
C LEU A 129 8.49 -0.80 -20.68
N GLY A 130 7.16 -0.92 -20.69
CA GLY A 130 6.36 -1.28 -19.52
C GLY A 130 5.77 -0.07 -18.79
N ILE A 131 5.59 -0.19 -17.47
CA ILE A 131 5.10 0.89 -16.62
C ILE A 131 6.21 1.45 -15.74
N ASN A 132 6.03 2.70 -15.32
CA ASN A 132 6.94 3.37 -14.43
C ASN A 132 6.91 2.72 -13.04
N PHE A 133 8.07 2.70 -12.39
CA PHE A 133 8.28 2.01 -11.12
C PHE A 133 7.44 2.58 -9.96
N ASP A 134 7.05 3.86 -10.02
CA ASP A 134 6.20 4.53 -9.03
C ASP A 134 4.77 3.97 -8.99
N ILE A 135 4.33 3.37 -10.09
CA ILE A 135 2.99 2.79 -10.24
C ILE A 135 3.01 1.27 -10.42
N ARG A 136 4.14 0.63 -10.12
CA ARG A 136 4.33 -0.83 -10.24
C ARG A 136 3.27 -1.66 -9.53
N TYR A 137 2.68 -1.13 -8.46
CA TYR A 137 1.61 -1.76 -7.70
C TYR A 137 0.38 -2.12 -8.57
N ILE A 138 0.19 -1.44 -9.71
CA ILE A 138 -0.84 -1.83 -10.68
C ILE A 138 -0.52 -3.21 -11.26
N ILE A 139 0.71 -3.45 -11.73
CA ILE A 139 1.13 -4.77 -12.22
C ILE A 139 1.10 -5.77 -11.07
N GLU A 140 1.76 -5.48 -9.93
CA GLU A 140 1.83 -6.41 -8.79
C GLU A 140 0.44 -6.85 -8.29
N SER A 141 -0.58 -5.99 -8.42
CA SER A 141 -1.96 -6.34 -8.07
C SER A 141 -2.63 -7.22 -9.11
N ILE A 142 -2.36 -7.01 -10.40
CA ILE A 142 -2.89 -7.82 -11.50
C ILE A 142 -2.25 -9.21 -11.51
N GLU A 143 -0.94 -9.31 -11.22
CA GLU A 143 -0.20 -10.58 -11.20
C GLU A 143 -0.65 -11.54 -10.09
N ARG A 144 -1.39 -11.05 -9.09
CA ARG A 144 -2.04 -11.89 -8.07
C ARG A 144 -3.23 -12.69 -8.63
N MET A 145 -3.69 -12.37 -9.84
CA MET A 145 -4.75 -13.13 -10.50
C MET A 145 -4.13 -14.29 -11.29
N ASP A 146 -4.45 -15.51 -10.88
CA ASP A 146 -3.96 -16.71 -11.55
C ASP A 146 -4.36 -16.73 -13.03
N GLY A 147 -3.40 -17.07 -13.90
CA GLY A 147 -3.61 -17.21 -15.34
C GLY A 147 -3.64 -15.89 -16.13
N VAL A 148 -3.45 -14.73 -15.50
CA VAL A 148 -3.33 -13.45 -16.22
C VAL A 148 -1.88 -13.23 -16.65
N SER A 149 -1.67 -13.07 -17.97
CA SER A 149 -0.35 -12.83 -18.57
C SER A 149 -0.28 -11.57 -19.44
N ASP A 150 -1.41 -10.89 -19.69
CA ASP A 150 -1.48 -9.69 -20.53
C ASP A 150 -2.33 -8.60 -19.88
N LEU A 151 -1.81 -7.37 -19.85
CA LEU A 151 -2.56 -6.18 -19.46
C LEU A 151 -2.99 -5.44 -20.72
N ARG A 152 -4.29 -5.34 -20.95
CA ARG A 152 -4.85 -4.63 -22.10
C ARG A 152 -5.43 -3.29 -21.69
N VAL A 153 -4.84 -2.22 -22.19
CA VAL A 153 -5.29 -0.84 -21.95
C VAL A 153 -5.97 -0.31 -23.21
N ARG A 154 -7.25 0.05 -23.08
CA ARG A 154 -8.10 0.48 -24.19
C ARG A 154 -8.38 1.97 -24.14
N LYS A 155 -8.05 2.72 -25.20
CA LYS A 155 -8.48 4.11 -25.33
C LYS A 155 -9.95 4.17 -25.76
N GLY A 156 -10.75 5.04 -25.12
CA GLY A 156 -12.16 5.23 -25.47
C GLY A 156 -13.15 4.74 -24.40
N ARG A 157 -14.18 4.00 -24.82
CA ARG A 157 -15.35 3.65 -23.98
C ARG A 157 -14.95 2.84 -22.74
N ARG A 158 -15.55 3.16 -21.58
CA ARG A 158 -15.38 2.45 -20.31
C ARG A 158 -16.33 1.26 -20.15
N THR A 159 -17.38 1.17 -20.96
CA THR A 159 -18.46 0.18 -20.80
C THR A 159 -17.91 -1.24 -20.87
N GLY A 160 -18.23 -2.07 -19.87
CA GLY A 160 -17.73 -3.44 -19.77
C GLY A 160 -16.27 -3.58 -19.32
N LEU A 161 -15.65 -2.51 -18.79
CA LEU A 161 -14.29 -2.53 -18.23
C LEU A 161 -14.31 -2.06 -16.76
N PRO A 162 -13.44 -2.58 -15.87
CA PRO A 162 -12.44 -3.63 -16.13
C PRO A 162 -13.07 -5.02 -16.28
N LYS A 163 -12.38 -5.93 -16.99
CA LYS A 163 -12.78 -7.33 -17.11
C LYS A 163 -11.56 -8.23 -17.32
N VAL A 164 -11.69 -9.52 -17.03
CA VAL A 164 -10.67 -10.53 -17.33
C VAL A 164 -11.24 -11.54 -18.32
N GLU A 165 -10.54 -11.74 -19.43
CA GLU A 165 -10.92 -12.67 -20.49
C GLU A 165 -9.67 -13.37 -21.03
N MET A 166 -9.68 -14.71 -21.06
CA MET A 166 -8.63 -15.53 -21.67
C MET A 166 -7.20 -15.17 -21.24
N GLY A 167 -6.98 -14.90 -19.94
CA GLY A 167 -5.66 -14.51 -19.41
C GLY A 167 -5.25 -13.06 -19.70
N THR A 168 -6.16 -12.24 -20.21
CA THR A 168 -5.97 -10.79 -20.37
C THR A 168 -6.80 -10.03 -19.35
N TYR A 169 -6.14 -9.16 -18.57
CA TYR A 169 -6.81 -8.13 -17.77
C TYR A 169 -7.04 -6.88 -18.62
N ALA A 170 -8.28 -6.59 -18.98
CA ALA A 170 -8.63 -5.42 -19.79
C ALA A 170 -9.13 -4.26 -18.92
N ILE A 171 -8.60 -3.07 -19.16
CA ILE A 171 -8.97 -1.82 -18.47
C ILE A 171 -9.04 -0.66 -19.45
N SER A 172 -9.90 0.33 -19.17
CA SER A 172 -9.92 1.56 -19.95
C SER A 172 -8.72 2.45 -19.60
N ALA A 173 -8.21 3.20 -20.58
CA ALA A 173 -7.13 4.17 -20.36
C ALA A 173 -7.52 5.23 -19.32
N ALA A 174 -8.80 5.62 -19.26
CA ALA A 174 -9.31 6.56 -18.27
C ALA A 174 -9.26 5.99 -16.84
N SER A 175 -9.66 4.72 -16.66
CA SER A 175 -9.58 4.05 -15.36
C SER A 175 -8.14 3.81 -14.92
N PHE A 176 -7.26 3.43 -15.86
CA PHE A 176 -5.84 3.30 -15.59
C PHE A 176 -5.23 4.63 -15.11
N ASP A 177 -5.51 5.74 -15.82
CA ASP A 177 -5.02 7.07 -15.43
C ASP A 177 -5.58 7.54 -14.08
N GLU A 178 -6.82 7.20 -13.77
CA GLU A 178 -7.44 7.49 -12.48
C GLU A 178 -6.73 6.77 -11.32
N ILE A 179 -6.46 5.47 -11.47
CA ILE A 179 -5.71 4.67 -10.48
C ILE A 179 -4.29 5.25 -10.32
N ARG A 180 -3.61 5.53 -11.43
CA ARG A 180 -2.29 6.15 -11.45
C ARG A 180 -2.25 7.48 -10.69
N LYS A 181 -3.22 8.38 -10.94
CA LYS A 181 -3.32 9.67 -10.24
C LYS A 181 -3.57 9.47 -8.74
N ARG A 182 -4.39 8.50 -8.35
CA ARG A 182 -4.64 8.16 -6.94
C ARG A 182 -3.37 7.65 -6.26
N LEU A 183 -2.62 6.73 -6.88
CA LEU A 183 -1.34 6.25 -6.36
C LEU A 183 -0.33 7.38 -6.15
N ARG A 184 -0.22 8.31 -7.12
CA ARG A 184 0.65 9.48 -7.00
C ARG A 184 0.25 10.37 -5.82
N ARG A 185 -1.05 10.58 -5.58
CA ARG A 185 -1.53 11.37 -4.43
C ARG A 185 -1.19 10.71 -3.10
N ILE A 186 -1.34 9.38 -3.00
CA ILE A 186 -0.94 8.62 -1.81
C ILE A 186 0.55 8.81 -1.54
N HIS A 187 1.38 8.66 -2.58
CA HIS A 187 2.82 8.82 -2.44
C HIS A 187 3.24 10.24 -2.05
N ALA A 188 2.69 11.26 -2.72
CA ALA A 188 2.97 12.66 -2.40
C ALA A 188 2.62 12.98 -0.94
N LYS A 189 1.45 12.54 -0.49
CA LYS A 189 1.00 12.73 0.89
C LYS A 189 1.92 12.07 1.92
N ALA A 190 2.43 10.88 1.63
CA ALA A 190 3.40 10.20 2.49
C ALA A 190 4.73 10.97 2.54
N LEU A 191 5.17 11.53 1.42
CA LEU A 191 6.37 12.36 1.37
C LEU A 191 6.19 13.68 2.13
N ASP A 192 5.04 14.33 2.03
CA ASP A 192 4.75 15.55 2.79
C ASP A 192 4.83 15.30 4.29
N VAL A 193 4.24 14.19 4.76
CA VAL A 193 4.34 13.77 6.16
C VAL A 193 5.79 13.53 6.58
N ALA A 194 6.55 12.82 5.77
CA ALA A 194 7.96 12.55 6.06
C ALA A 194 8.80 13.83 6.02
N ALA A 195 8.47 14.79 5.15
CA ALA A 195 9.16 16.07 5.06
C ALA A 195 8.91 16.91 6.32
N ASP A 196 7.66 16.97 6.80
CA ASP A 196 7.30 17.63 8.06
C ASP A 196 8.06 17.01 9.25
N GLU A 197 8.11 15.68 9.34
CA GLU A 197 8.83 14.96 10.40
C GLU A 197 10.32 15.25 10.38
N LYS A 198 10.95 15.21 9.19
CA LYS A 198 12.36 15.54 9.01
C LYS A 198 12.64 16.97 9.43
N PHE A 199 11.81 17.92 8.98
CA PHE A 199 11.98 19.33 9.30
C PHE A 199 11.90 19.56 10.81
N VAL A 200 10.90 19.00 11.48
CA VAL A 200 10.73 19.11 12.95
C VAL A 200 11.97 18.59 13.67
N LEU A 201 12.44 17.39 13.31
CA LEU A 201 13.63 16.80 13.91
C LEU A 201 14.86 17.69 13.68
N THR A 202 15.14 18.07 12.43
CA THR A 202 16.33 18.87 12.11
C THR A 202 16.28 20.25 12.74
N ASN A 203 15.11 20.90 12.82
CA ASN A 203 14.99 22.18 13.49
C ASN A 203 15.30 22.05 14.99
N ASN A 204 14.71 21.05 15.66
CA ASN A 204 14.85 20.91 17.10
C ASN A 204 16.24 20.44 17.52
N GLU A 205 16.85 19.54 16.76
CA GLU A 205 18.19 19.01 17.07
C GLU A 205 19.32 19.96 16.64
N LEU A 206 19.16 20.68 15.53
CA LEU A 206 20.24 21.51 14.99
C LEU A 206 20.07 22.99 15.34
N LEU A 207 18.90 23.59 15.09
CA LEU A 207 18.71 25.02 15.22
C LEU A 207 18.34 25.42 16.65
N HIS A 208 17.35 24.75 17.24
CA HIS A 208 16.90 25.02 18.60
C HIS A 208 18.00 24.76 19.63
N ALA A 209 18.83 23.72 19.43
CA ALA A 209 19.93 23.41 20.33
C ALA A 209 20.99 24.53 20.40
N VAL A 210 21.18 25.28 19.31
CA VAL A 210 22.18 26.36 19.22
C VAL A 210 21.60 27.70 19.63
N ASP A 211 20.38 28.03 19.19
CA ASP A 211 19.70 29.28 19.52
C ASP A 211 18.20 29.04 19.80
N PRO A 212 17.85 28.73 21.06
CA PRO A 212 16.48 28.51 21.47
C PRO A 212 15.57 29.73 21.34
N GLN A 213 16.12 30.95 21.35
CA GLN A 213 15.32 32.18 21.29
C GLN A 213 14.86 32.47 19.87
N THR A 214 15.73 32.28 18.89
CA THR A 214 15.37 32.48 17.47
C THR A 214 14.62 31.28 16.89
N PHE A 215 14.96 30.06 17.33
CA PHE A 215 14.38 28.82 16.81
C PHE A 215 13.66 28.03 17.91
N PRO A 216 12.38 28.30 18.20
CA PRO A 216 11.63 27.56 19.21
C PRO A 216 11.39 26.10 18.79
N VAL A 217 11.10 25.24 19.77
CA VAL A 217 10.72 23.85 19.53
C VAL A 217 9.50 23.79 18.61
N VAL A 218 9.68 23.23 17.42
CA VAL A 218 8.60 23.00 16.48
C VAL A 218 7.95 21.66 16.82
N LYS A 219 6.62 21.66 16.95
CA LYS A 219 5.83 20.43 17.09
C LYS A 219 5.25 20.05 15.74
N ARG A 220 5.09 18.75 15.53
CA ARG A 220 4.41 18.22 14.35
C ARG A 220 3.00 18.80 14.25
N ARG A 221 2.64 19.30 13.06
CA ARG A 221 1.28 19.74 12.78
C ARG A 221 0.33 18.54 12.78
N TYR A 222 -0.75 18.62 13.56
CA TYR A 222 -1.82 17.63 13.44
C TYR A 222 -2.52 17.84 12.10
N ARG A 223 -2.60 16.77 11.31
CA ARG A 223 -3.30 16.78 10.03
C ARG A 223 -4.75 16.37 10.26
N LYS A 224 -5.68 17.16 9.72
CA LYS A 224 -7.12 16.84 9.76
C LYS A 224 -7.35 15.42 9.23
N ASP A 225 -8.20 14.67 9.91
CA ASP A 225 -8.60 13.29 9.59
C ASP A 225 -7.44 12.27 9.56
N ALA A 226 -6.28 12.60 10.14
CA ALA A 226 -5.12 11.69 10.17
C ALA A 226 -5.42 10.36 10.85
N LEU A 227 -6.18 10.37 11.95
CA LEU A 227 -6.59 9.15 12.65
C LEU A 227 -7.54 8.30 11.80
N SER A 228 -8.57 8.92 11.22
CA SER A 228 -9.55 8.23 10.38
C SER A 228 -8.90 7.61 9.14
N GLU A 229 -7.92 8.29 8.54
CA GLU A 229 -7.19 7.77 7.40
C GLU A 229 -6.19 6.67 7.77
N ALA A 230 -5.45 6.84 8.87
CA ALA A 230 -4.49 5.84 9.31
C ALA A 230 -5.18 4.50 9.66
N LEU A 231 -6.40 4.58 10.19
CA LEU A 231 -7.17 3.42 10.61
C LEU A 231 -8.08 2.86 9.50
N GLY A 232 -8.57 3.70 8.58
CA GLY A 232 -9.42 3.29 7.46
C GLY A 232 -10.59 2.40 7.88
N ASP A 233 -10.91 1.38 7.06
CA ASP A 233 -11.90 0.34 7.39
C ASP A 233 -11.43 -0.61 8.52
N GLY A 234 -10.17 -0.52 8.93
CA GLY A 234 -9.57 -1.26 10.03
C GLY A 234 -10.18 -0.94 11.40
N LEU A 235 -11.02 0.09 11.51
CA LEU A 235 -11.85 0.37 12.69
C LEU A 235 -12.93 -0.70 12.94
N THR A 236 -13.40 -1.38 11.88
CA THR A 236 -14.50 -2.37 11.98
C THR A 236 -14.01 -3.80 12.20
N LYS A 237 -12.77 -4.07 11.82
CA LYS A 237 -12.10 -5.32 12.17
C LYS A 237 -11.35 -5.08 13.47
N THR A 238 -11.19 -6.10 14.30
CA THR A 238 -10.23 -6.10 15.42
C THR A 238 -8.82 -5.99 14.84
N ALA A 239 -8.46 -4.81 14.32
CA ALA A 239 -7.08 -4.47 14.03
C ALA A 239 -6.31 -4.78 15.30
N GLY A 240 -5.25 -5.59 15.18
CA GLY A 240 -4.39 -5.96 16.29
C GLY A 240 -3.63 -4.74 16.81
N LEU A 241 -4.34 -3.77 17.39
CA LEU A 241 -3.81 -2.57 17.99
C LEU A 241 -2.76 -2.98 19.00
N THR A 242 -1.58 -2.37 18.94
CA THR A 242 -0.54 -2.65 19.92
C THR A 242 -0.98 -2.17 21.30
N ALA A 243 -0.29 -2.60 22.36
CA ALA A 243 -0.57 -2.09 23.71
C ALA A 243 -0.41 -0.56 23.80
N GLY A 244 0.52 0.00 23.03
CA GLY A 244 0.72 1.45 22.92
C GLY A 244 -0.45 2.16 22.25
N ASP A 245 -0.96 1.61 21.15
CA ASP A 245 -2.11 2.18 20.43
C ASP A 245 -3.38 2.14 21.28
N ARG A 246 -3.64 1.03 21.98
CA ARG A 246 -4.78 0.91 22.89
C ARG A 246 -4.74 1.95 24.01
N LYS A 247 -3.56 2.15 24.62
CA LYS A 247 -3.38 3.16 25.68
C LYS A 247 -3.56 4.58 25.14
N THR A 248 -3.08 4.83 23.92
CA THR A 248 -3.21 6.12 23.24
C THR A 248 -4.67 6.39 22.91
N ALA A 249 -5.39 5.42 22.34
CA ALA A 249 -6.82 5.51 22.04
C ALA A 249 -7.63 5.83 23.31
N ALA A 250 -7.40 5.10 24.41
CA ALA A 250 -8.07 5.38 25.69
C ALA A 250 -7.82 6.82 26.19
N ARG A 251 -6.56 7.27 26.17
CA ARG A 251 -6.19 8.65 26.57
C ARG A 251 -6.82 9.70 25.66
N THR A 252 -6.81 9.48 24.35
CA THR A 252 -7.42 10.38 23.37
C THR A 252 -8.93 10.46 23.59
N THR A 253 -9.61 9.33 23.75
CA THR A 253 -11.05 9.27 24.08
C THR A 253 -11.37 10.02 25.36
N SER A 254 -10.61 9.80 26.43
CA SER A 254 -10.80 10.55 27.69
C SER A 254 -10.61 12.06 27.51
N ALA A 255 -9.59 12.48 26.75
CA ALA A 255 -9.31 13.89 26.48
C ALA A 255 -10.42 14.57 25.66
N VAL A 256 -11.05 13.85 24.72
CA VAL A 256 -12.12 14.41 23.88
C VAL A 256 -13.52 14.23 24.47
N ALA A 257 -13.70 13.41 25.51
CA ALA A 257 -15.01 13.09 26.10
C ALA A 257 -15.80 14.35 26.50
N LYS A 258 -15.14 15.36 27.09
CA LYS A 258 -15.76 16.63 27.47
C LYS A 258 -16.26 17.44 26.27
N THR A 259 -15.57 17.34 25.13
CA THR A 259 -16.00 18.00 23.89
C THR A 259 -17.11 17.20 23.21
N MET A 260 -17.04 15.86 23.26
CA MET A 260 -18.09 14.98 22.73
C MET A 260 -19.41 15.14 23.49
N SER A 261 -19.38 15.32 24.82
CA SER A 261 -20.61 15.53 25.59
C SER A 261 -21.38 16.78 25.17
N GLN A 262 -20.69 17.79 24.63
CA GLN A 262 -21.28 19.05 24.18
C GLN A 262 -21.74 18.99 22.72
N ARG A 263 -21.02 18.28 21.85
CA ARG A 263 -21.23 18.31 20.39
C ARG A 263 -21.92 17.06 19.84
N GLU A 264 -21.69 15.90 20.45
CA GLU A 264 -22.16 14.59 20.02
C GLU A 264 -22.58 13.72 21.22
N PRO A 265 -23.57 14.17 22.03
CA PRO A 265 -23.92 13.51 23.29
C PRO A 265 -24.43 12.08 23.10
N THR A 266 -25.15 11.81 22.00
CA THR A 266 -25.66 10.47 21.67
C THR A 266 -24.53 9.47 21.41
N THR A 267 -23.48 9.88 20.69
CA THR A 267 -22.29 9.06 20.42
C THR A 267 -21.55 8.72 21.71
N LEU A 268 -21.37 9.70 22.61
CA LEU A 268 -20.71 9.47 23.90
C LEU A 268 -21.51 8.51 24.79
N LEU A 269 -22.83 8.64 24.84
CA LEU A 269 -23.69 7.73 25.61
C LEU A 269 -23.64 6.30 25.08
N ALA A 270 -23.66 6.11 23.76
CA ALA A 270 -23.52 4.79 23.15
C ALA A 270 -22.15 4.15 23.48
N LEU A 271 -21.08 4.95 23.44
CA LEU A 271 -19.75 4.49 23.83
C LEU A 271 -19.68 4.10 25.32
N SER A 272 -20.26 4.91 26.21
CA SER A 272 -20.31 4.60 27.65
C SER A 272 -21.02 3.27 27.92
N ARG A 273 -22.19 3.04 27.29
CA ARG A 273 -22.93 1.78 27.42
C ARG A 273 -22.12 0.58 26.92
N THR A 274 -21.39 0.75 25.82
CA THR A 274 -20.53 -0.29 25.27
C THR A 274 -19.39 -0.62 26.24
N ILE A 275 -18.70 0.40 26.76
CA ILE A 275 -17.63 0.23 27.75
C ILE A 275 -18.15 -0.46 29.01
N GLU A 276 -19.29 -0.03 29.53
CA GLU A 276 -19.94 -0.61 30.70
C GLU A 276 -20.27 -2.09 30.48
N THR A 277 -20.91 -2.42 29.36
CA THR A 277 -21.28 -3.79 29.01
C THR A 277 -20.05 -4.70 28.98
N VAL A 278 -19.00 -4.31 28.24
CA VAL A 278 -17.77 -5.10 28.12
C VAL A 278 -17.07 -5.25 29.49
N THR A 279 -17.03 -4.18 30.29
CA THR A 279 -16.40 -4.21 31.62
C THR A 279 -17.16 -5.15 32.57
N LEU A 280 -18.50 -5.11 32.55
CA LEU A 280 -19.35 -6.00 33.36
C LEU A 280 -19.23 -7.45 32.93
N GLU A 281 -19.19 -7.75 31.64
CA GLU A 281 -18.98 -9.11 31.14
C GLU A 281 -17.64 -9.67 31.61
N GLU A 282 -16.55 -8.90 31.49
CA GLU A 282 -15.23 -9.33 31.96
C GLU A 282 -15.19 -9.52 33.49
N LEU A 283 -15.86 -8.62 34.23
CA LEU A 283 -16.02 -8.73 35.67
C LEU A 283 -16.74 -10.04 36.05
N ILE A 284 -17.84 -10.38 35.38
CA ILE A 284 -18.59 -11.61 35.60
C ILE A 284 -17.70 -12.84 35.34
N VAL A 285 -16.92 -12.85 34.26
CA VAL A 285 -15.99 -13.97 33.97
C VAL A 285 -14.97 -14.12 35.09
N LYS A 286 -14.33 -13.03 35.54
CA LYS A 286 -13.36 -13.06 36.65
C LYS A 286 -14.00 -13.56 37.95
N MET A 287 -15.19 -13.06 38.28
CA MET A 287 -15.92 -13.51 39.47
C MET A 287 -16.29 -14.99 39.41
N LYS A 288 -16.79 -15.50 38.27
CA LYS A 288 -17.05 -16.93 38.07
C LYS A 288 -15.79 -17.77 38.26
N ALA A 289 -14.65 -17.33 37.72
CA ALA A 289 -13.38 -18.03 37.89
C ALA A 289 -12.92 -18.07 39.36
N MET A 290 -13.08 -16.96 40.09
CA MET A 290 -12.75 -16.89 41.53
C MET A 290 -13.68 -17.77 42.37
N LEU A 291 -14.97 -17.83 42.04
CA LEU A 291 -15.93 -18.73 42.69
C LEU A 291 -15.55 -20.20 42.48
N SER A 292 -15.23 -20.60 41.25
CA SER A 292 -14.79 -21.97 40.93
C SER A 292 -13.49 -22.37 41.63
N LYS A 293 -12.60 -21.41 41.88
CA LYS A 293 -11.31 -21.62 42.56
C LYS A 293 -11.39 -21.51 44.09
N ARG A 294 -12.58 -21.24 44.67
CA ARG A 294 -12.79 -21.05 46.11
C ARG A 294 -11.77 -20.10 46.74
N VAL A 295 -11.54 -18.96 46.11
CA VAL A 295 -10.59 -17.94 46.59
C VAL A 295 -11.01 -17.48 48.00
N SER A 296 -10.04 -17.29 48.89
CA SER A 296 -10.26 -16.81 50.26
C SER A 296 -10.89 -15.42 50.28
N GLU A 297 -11.54 -15.08 51.39
CA GLU A 297 -12.12 -13.73 51.59
C GLU A 297 -11.10 -12.61 51.40
N SER A 298 -9.86 -12.82 51.85
CA SER A 298 -8.76 -11.88 51.60
C SER A 298 -8.49 -11.67 50.11
N GLY A 299 -8.58 -12.71 49.29
CA GLY A 299 -8.45 -12.59 47.83
C GLY A 299 -9.63 -11.89 47.17
N TRP A 300 -10.85 -12.02 47.72
CA TRP A 300 -12.01 -11.24 47.30
C TRP A 300 -11.88 -9.75 47.65
N GLN A 301 -11.40 -9.43 48.85
CA GLN A 301 -11.20 -8.05 49.28
C GLN A 301 -10.19 -7.32 48.37
N VAL A 302 -9.06 -7.96 48.05
CA VAL A 302 -8.05 -7.40 47.13
C VAL A 302 -8.63 -7.18 45.73
N PHE A 303 -9.45 -8.11 45.23
CA PHE A 303 -10.08 -8.00 43.92
C PHE A 303 -11.02 -6.80 43.80
N PHE A 304 -11.90 -6.58 44.80
CA PHE A 304 -12.85 -5.47 44.77
C PHE A 304 -12.20 -4.11 44.97
N GLN A 305 -11.14 -4.03 45.79
CA GLN A 305 -10.36 -2.80 45.97
C GLN A 305 -9.66 -2.36 44.67
N GLY A 306 -9.18 -3.31 43.86
CA GLY A 306 -8.53 -3.01 42.58
C GLY A 306 -9.47 -2.59 41.44
N GLN A 307 -10.78 -2.81 41.57
CA GLN A 307 -11.77 -2.54 40.51
C GLN A 307 -12.44 -1.16 40.61
N SER A 308 -12.12 -0.34 41.64
CA SER A 308 -12.77 0.97 41.90
C SER A 308 -14.32 0.88 41.85
N LEU A 309 -14.88 -0.18 42.44
CA LEU A 309 -16.32 -0.36 42.63
C LEU A 309 -16.77 0.06 44.05
N CYS A 310 -15.85 0.56 44.88
CA CYS A 310 -16.18 1.17 46.15
C CYS A 310 -16.35 2.69 45.93
N PRO A 311 -17.49 3.29 46.30
CA PRO A 311 -17.62 4.74 46.31
C PRO A 311 -16.52 5.32 47.20
N GLU A 312 -15.78 6.31 46.69
CA GLU A 312 -14.94 7.18 47.52
C GLU A 312 -15.84 8.07 48.37
N ASP A 313 -16.47 7.50 49.39
CA ASP A 313 -16.94 8.27 50.55
C ASP A 313 -16.92 7.35 51.77
N GLY A 314 -16.10 7.73 52.74
CA GLY A 314 -15.74 6.91 53.88
C GLY A 314 -16.93 6.54 54.76
N VAL A 315 -17.25 5.24 54.78
CA VAL A 315 -17.87 4.60 55.94
C VAL A 315 -17.09 3.33 56.24
N ARG A 316 -16.32 3.34 57.34
CA ARG A 316 -15.90 2.11 58.01
C ARG A 316 -17.17 1.40 58.47
N LEU A 317 -17.64 0.42 57.71
CA LEU A 317 -18.70 -0.46 58.18
C LEU A 317 -18.07 -1.47 59.15
N SER A 318 -18.18 -1.16 60.44
CA SER A 318 -17.97 -2.13 61.51
C SER A 318 -18.90 -3.32 61.33
N GLY A 319 -18.39 -4.50 61.71
CA GLY A 319 -18.93 -5.79 61.33
C GLY A 319 -20.37 -6.08 61.73
N HIS A 320 -20.86 -7.19 61.14
CA HIS A 320 -22.10 -7.90 61.50
C HIS A 320 -23.42 -7.26 61.03
N ALA A 321 -23.59 -7.01 59.74
CA ALA A 321 -24.90 -7.16 59.07
C ALA A 321 -24.79 -6.82 57.59
N TYR A 322 -24.55 -7.80 56.71
CA TYR A 322 -25.07 -7.74 55.33
C TYR A 322 -25.02 -9.10 54.58
N TRP A 323 -24.33 -10.11 55.10
CA TRP A 323 -24.23 -11.44 54.46
C TRP A 323 -25.47 -12.34 54.62
N GLY A 324 -26.60 -11.82 55.09
CA GLY A 324 -27.82 -12.60 55.30
C GLY A 324 -28.75 -12.74 54.08
N SER A 325 -28.55 -11.97 53.01
CA SER A 325 -29.49 -11.91 51.88
C SER A 325 -28.99 -12.50 50.56
N VAL A 326 -27.71 -12.89 50.46
CA VAL A 326 -27.13 -13.43 49.20
C VAL A 326 -26.97 -14.95 49.22
N PHE A 327 -26.96 -15.59 50.39
CA PHE A 327 -26.96 -17.06 50.50
C PHE A 327 -28.15 -17.50 51.36
N GLY A 328 -29.21 -17.95 50.67
CA GLY A 328 -30.37 -18.58 51.30
C GLY A 328 -29.96 -19.78 52.15
N ARG A 329 -30.49 -19.84 53.37
CA ARG A 329 -30.39 -20.99 54.27
C ARG A 329 -31.08 -22.20 53.62
N GLY A 330 -30.31 -23.24 53.32
CA GLY A 330 -30.81 -24.61 53.23
C GLY A 330 -30.24 -25.40 54.39
N ALA A 331 -31.04 -25.62 55.43
CA ALA A 331 -30.72 -26.51 56.54
C ALA A 331 -31.21 -27.93 56.25
N ALA A 332 -30.39 -28.90 56.64
CA ALA A 332 -30.59 -30.33 56.84
C ALA A 332 -32.01 -30.91 56.68
N ILE A 333 -32.18 -31.90 55.79
CA ILE A 333 -32.28 -33.35 56.10
C ILE A 333 -31.54 -34.09 54.98
#